data_AF-A0A7S0YRQ7-F1
#
_entry.id   AF-A0A7S0YRQ7-F1
#
_cell.length_a   1.000
_cell.length_b   1.000
_cell.length_c   1.000
_cell.angle_alpha   90.00
_cell.angle_beta   90.00
_cell.angle_gamma   90.00
#
_symmetry.space_group_name_H-M   'P 1'
#
loop_
_entity.id
_entity.type
_entity.pdbx_description
1 polymer ?
#
loop_
_entity_poly.entity_id
_entity_poly.type
_entity_poly.pdbx_seq_one_letter_code
_entity_poly.pdbx_strand_id
1 'polypeptide(L)'
;ARVYGELLRTCLEVINSVITYALPRNLNLVYALVHRKEAFLRAGGCHPPLSDLMGNVESVIAFFAKRVDRGMSASDPASPESVMQQIKDASLSWGAHLRMFPELRFSYQQDERPEEFFVPYVWGIVLSHAGLTWNPQRLVL
;
A
#
# COMPACT_ATOMS: atom_id res chain seq x y z
N ALA A 1 18.68 8.70 -2.00
CA ALA A 1 17.56 9.57 -1.58
C ALA A 1 16.45 9.67 -2.63
N ARG A 2 16.77 9.92 -3.92
CA ARG A 2 15.78 10.14 -4.99
C ARG A 2 14.87 8.95 -5.30
N VAL A 3 15.41 7.72 -5.33
CA VAL A 3 14.67 6.47 -5.59
C VAL A 3 13.55 6.23 -4.56
N TYR A 4 13.79 6.52 -3.28
CA TYR A 4 12.78 6.37 -2.24
C TYR A 4 11.64 7.38 -2.39
N GLY A 5 11.92 8.59 -2.88
CA GLY A 5 10.89 9.61 -3.12
C GLY A 5 9.95 9.23 -4.27
N GLU A 6 10.49 8.72 -5.37
CA GLU A 6 9.70 8.23 -6.51
C GLU A 6 8.85 7.02 -6.12
N LEU A 7 9.42 6.06 -5.37
CA LEU A 7 8.67 4.93 -4.83
C LEU A 7 7.49 5.38 -3.95
N LEU A 8 7.72 6.30 -3.01
CA LEU A 8 6.67 6.82 -2.13
C LEU A 8 5.57 7.55 -2.92
N ARG A 9 5.94 8.30 -3.95
CA ARG A 9 4.98 8.96 -4.84
C ARG A 9 4.10 7.92 -5.54
N THR A 10 4.71 6.91 -6.17
CA THR A 10 3.97 5.83 -6.85
C THR A 10 3.04 5.10 -5.88
N CYS A 11 3.50 4.80 -4.65
CA CYS A 11 2.65 4.20 -3.63
C CYS A 11 1.43 5.09 -3.29
N LEU A 12 1.62 6.41 -3.13
CA LEU A 12 0.53 7.35 -2.86
C LEU A 12 -0.43 7.50 -4.06
N GLU A 13 0.06 7.43 -5.29
CA GLU A 13 -0.76 7.42 -6.50
C GLU A 13 -1.63 6.15 -6.56
N VAL A 14 -1.08 4.98 -6.21
CA VAL A 14 -1.84 3.72 -6.10
C VAL A 14 -2.91 3.83 -5.02
N ILE A 15 -2.57 4.36 -3.83
CA ILE A 15 -3.54 4.58 -2.74
C ILE A 15 -4.67 5.52 -3.22
N ASN A 16 -4.34 6.61 -3.91
CA ASN A 16 -5.32 7.55 -4.46
C ASN A 16 -6.23 6.90 -5.51
N SER A 17 -5.70 6.04 -6.37
CA SER A 17 -6.48 5.27 -7.33
C SER A 17 -7.50 4.37 -6.61
N VAL A 18 -7.06 3.64 -5.58
CA VAL A 18 -7.96 2.78 -4.78
C VAL A 18 -9.03 3.61 -4.05
N ILE A 19 -8.64 4.73 -3.43
CA ILE A 19 -9.57 5.64 -2.74
C ILE A 19 -10.63 6.19 -3.71
N THR A 20 -10.22 6.52 -4.94
CA THR A 20 -11.09 7.14 -5.93
C THR A 20 -12.07 6.14 -6.55
N TYR A 21 -11.60 4.94 -6.89
CA TYR A 21 -12.35 4.00 -7.73
C TYR A 21 -12.86 2.75 -7.02
N ALA A 22 -12.27 2.38 -5.88
CA ALA A 22 -12.52 1.08 -5.26
C ALA A 22 -12.61 1.11 -3.73
N LEU A 23 -12.79 2.27 -3.10
CA LEU A 23 -12.77 2.41 -1.64
C LEU A 23 -13.75 1.48 -0.91
N PRO A 24 -15.04 1.35 -1.32
CA PRO A 24 -15.98 0.46 -0.64
C PRO A 24 -15.57 -1.02 -0.68
N ARG A 25 -14.76 -1.42 -1.68
CA ARG A 25 -14.23 -2.79 -1.82
C ARG A 25 -12.92 -3.00 -1.05
N ASN A 26 -12.28 -1.93 -0.58
CA ASN A 26 -10.94 -1.95 0.02
C ASN A 26 -10.92 -1.39 1.45
N LEU A 27 -11.82 -1.90 2.31
CA LEU A 27 -11.95 -1.41 3.69
C LEU A 27 -10.72 -1.69 4.56
N ASN A 28 -9.94 -2.72 4.24
CA ASN A 28 -8.67 -2.99 4.90
C ASN A 28 -7.64 -1.86 4.68
N LEU A 29 -7.65 -1.22 3.50
CA LEU A 29 -6.82 -0.05 3.25
C LEU A 29 -7.28 1.11 4.14
N VAL A 30 -8.59 1.35 4.21
CA VAL A 30 -9.16 2.41 5.09
C VAL A 30 -8.77 2.17 6.55
N TYR A 31 -8.87 0.92 7.02
CA TYR A 31 -8.42 0.53 8.36
C TYR A 31 -6.94 0.87 8.59
N ALA A 32 -6.06 0.49 7.65
CA ALA A 32 -4.63 0.78 7.75
C ALA A 32 -4.34 2.29 7.76
N LEU A 33 -5.04 3.07 6.93
CA LEU A 33 -4.91 4.53 6.86
C LEU A 33 -5.32 5.20 8.18
N VAL A 34 -6.46 4.79 8.76
CA VAL A 34 -6.93 5.31 10.05
C VAL A 34 -5.98 4.92 11.18
N HIS A 35 -5.53 3.66 11.20
CA HIS A 35 -4.60 3.16 12.21
C HIS A 35 -3.24 3.89 12.19
N ARG A 36 -2.76 4.27 10.99
CA ARG A 36 -1.49 5.00 10.81
C ARG A 36 -1.68 6.48 10.49
N LYS A 37 -2.80 7.09 10.91
CA LYS A 37 -3.16 8.48 10.58
C LYS A 37 -2.04 9.50 10.84
N GLU A 38 -1.30 9.35 11.94
CA GLU A 38 -0.20 10.26 12.26
C GLU A 38 0.96 10.19 11.26
N ALA A 39 1.27 9.01 10.73
CA ALA A 39 2.36 8.85 9.77
C ALA A 39 2.06 9.61 8.48
N PHE A 40 0.81 9.55 8.01
CA PHE A 40 0.35 10.27 6.82
C PHE A 40 0.32 11.79 7.04
N LEU A 41 -0.20 12.26 8.18
CA LEU A 41 -0.22 13.69 8.51
C LEU A 41 1.20 14.28 8.62
N ARG A 42 2.14 13.53 9.23
CA ARG A 42 3.56 13.94 9.28
C ARG A 42 4.20 13.94 7.90
N ALA A 43 3.91 12.95 7.05
CA ALA A 43 4.45 12.87 5.70
C ALA A 43 4.03 14.05 4.82
N GLY A 44 2.77 14.49 4.92
CA GLY A 44 2.26 15.65 4.19
C GLY A 44 2.95 16.97 4.55
N GLY A 45 3.36 17.14 5.81
CA GLY A 45 4.09 18.33 6.28
C GLY A 45 5.59 18.32 5.97
N CYS A 46 6.22 17.15 5.91
CA CYS A 46 7.68 17.04 5.74
C CYS A 46 8.14 16.95 4.27
N HIS A 47 7.27 16.57 3.33
CA HIS A 47 7.65 16.34 1.94
C HIS A 47 6.77 17.14 0.95
N PRO A 48 7.19 18.36 0.57
CA PRO A 48 6.46 19.20 -0.38
C PRO A 48 6.03 18.51 -1.68
N PRO A 49 6.83 17.61 -2.30
CA PRO A 49 6.45 16.92 -3.53
C PRO A 49 5.33 15.90 -3.40
N LEU A 50 4.90 15.54 -2.18
CA LEU A 50 3.82 14.59 -1.93
C LEU A 50 2.51 15.29 -1.53
N SER A 51 2.56 16.59 -1.22
CA SER A 51 1.43 17.36 -0.71
C SER A 51 0.23 17.35 -1.66
N ASP A 52 0.47 17.32 -2.97
CA ASP A 52 -0.55 17.23 -4.02
C ASP A 52 -1.36 15.93 -4.00
N LEU A 53 -0.77 14.85 -3.46
CA LEU A 53 -1.37 13.52 -3.32
C LEU A 53 -2.02 13.28 -1.95
N MET A 54 -1.75 14.15 -0.97
CA MET A 54 -2.21 13.95 0.42
C MET A 54 -3.65 14.35 0.67
N GLY A 55 -4.21 15.32 -0.07
CA GLY A 55 -5.53 15.89 0.24
C GLY A 55 -6.68 14.86 0.28
N ASN A 56 -6.71 13.91 -0.67
CA ASN A 56 -7.71 12.84 -0.67
C ASN A 56 -7.49 11.86 0.49
N VAL A 57 -6.22 11.51 0.77
CA VAL A 57 -5.84 10.60 1.87
C VAL A 57 -6.24 11.20 3.21
N GLU A 58 -5.94 12.48 3.43
CA GLU A 58 -6.32 13.22 4.64
C GLU A 58 -7.84 13.32 4.81
N SER A 59 -8.57 13.56 3.71
CA SER A 59 -10.04 13.62 3.73
C SER A 59 -10.67 12.28 4.13
N VAL A 60 -10.16 11.16 3.58
CA VAL A 60 -10.57 9.80 3.96
C VAL A 60 -10.25 9.55 5.43
N ILE A 61 -9.01 9.80 5.85
CA ILE A 61 -8.59 9.61 7.25
C ILE A 61 -9.47 10.42 8.20
N ALA A 62 -9.73 11.70 7.91
CA ALA A 62 -10.52 12.58 8.76
C ALA A 62 -11.97 12.09 8.90
N PHE A 63 -12.60 11.65 7.80
CA PHE A 63 -13.96 11.13 7.83
C PHE A 63 -14.06 9.84 8.63
N PHE A 64 -13.23 8.84 8.31
CA PHE A 64 -13.32 7.52 8.93
C PHE A 64 -12.84 7.53 10.37
N ALA A 65 -11.76 8.27 10.70
CA ALA A 65 -11.31 8.42 12.09
C ALA A 65 -12.41 9.04 12.96
N LYS A 66 -13.05 10.11 12.49
CA LYS A 66 -14.18 10.73 13.20
C LYS A 66 -15.35 9.78 13.41
N ARG A 67 -15.58 8.85 12.47
CA ARG A 67 -16.69 7.89 12.57
C ARG A 67 -16.38 6.76 13.54
N VAL A 68 -15.15 6.26 13.51
CA VAL A 68 -14.62 5.28 14.46
C VAL A 68 -14.65 5.85 15.88
N ASP A 69 -14.12 7.07 16.08
CA ASP A 69 -14.07 7.73 17.39
C ASP A 69 -15.47 7.97 17.98
N ARG A 70 -16.48 8.23 17.13
CA ARG A 70 -17.88 8.44 17.57
C ARG A 70 -18.58 7.15 17.98
N GLY A 71 -18.22 6.04 17.36
CA GLY A 71 -18.86 4.76 17.61
C GLY A 71 -18.16 3.93 18.67
N MET A 72 -16.94 4.31 19.05
CA MET A 72 -16.29 3.81 20.26
C MET A 72 -16.97 4.38 21.50
N SER A 73 -17.60 3.51 22.29
CA SER A 73 -18.06 3.86 23.64
C SER A 73 -16.90 3.73 24.63
N ALA A 74 -16.86 4.58 25.66
CA ALA A 74 -15.82 4.56 26.70
C ALA A 74 -15.68 3.22 27.46
N SER A 75 -16.63 2.30 27.29
CA SER A 75 -16.71 1.00 27.95
C SER A 75 -16.18 -0.18 27.12
N ASP A 76 -15.89 0.01 25.83
CA ASP A 76 -15.49 -1.09 24.94
C ASP A 76 -14.06 -0.86 24.45
N PRO A 77 -13.08 -1.71 24.82
CA PRO A 77 -11.72 -1.59 24.31
C PRO A 77 -11.77 -1.73 22.79
N ALA A 78 -11.02 -0.87 22.09
CA ALA A 78 -10.95 -0.81 20.63
C ALA A 78 -10.45 -2.13 20.01
N SER A 79 -11.33 -3.12 19.90
CA SER A 79 -11.03 -4.38 19.21
C SER A 79 -10.92 -4.10 17.70
N PRO A 80 -9.98 -4.75 17.00
CA PRO A 80 -9.86 -4.63 15.55
C PRO A 80 -11.18 -4.91 14.82
N GLU A 81 -11.98 -5.85 15.32
CA GLU A 81 -13.27 -6.24 14.77
C GLU A 81 -14.31 -5.12 14.90
N SER A 82 -14.38 -4.47 16.06
CA SER A 82 -15.28 -3.34 16.29
C SER A 82 -14.92 -2.15 15.39
N VAL A 83 -13.63 -1.84 15.25
CA VAL A 83 -13.15 -0.79 14.34
C VAL A 83 -13.51 -1.10 12.89
N MET A 84 -13.31 -2.36 12.46
CA MET A 84 -13.65 -2.77 11.10
C MET A 84 -15.15 -2.67 10.82
N GLN A 85 -16.00 -2.98 11.81
CA GLN A 85 -17.45 -2.83 11.67
C GLN A 85 -17.86 -1.36 11.53
N GLN A 86 -17.28 -0.46 12.35
CA GLN A 86 -17.48 0.99 12.21
C GLN A 86 -17.09 1.50 10.83
N ILE A 87 -15.98 1.00 10.27
CA ILE A 87 -15.53 1.38 8.93
C ILE A 87 -16.50 0.89 7.85
N LYS A 88 -17.00 -0.35 7.96
CA LYS A 88 -18.03 -0.89 7.06
C LYS A 88 -19.28 0.00 7.06
N ASP A 89 -19.79 0.33 8.24
CA ASP A 89 -20.99 1.15 8.39
C ASP A 89 -20.76 2.58 7.85
N ALA A 90 -19.58 3.15 8.13
CA ALA A 90 -19.20 4.47 7.62
C ALA A 90 -19.09 4.49 6.09
N SER A 91 -18.63 3.40 5.47
CA SER A 91 -18.42 3.31 4.02
C SER A 91 -19.70 3.45 3.21
N LEU A 92 -20.86 3.08 3.78
CA LEU A 92 -22.18 3.25 3.15
C LEU A 92 -22.56 4.72 2.99
N SER A 93 -22.08 5.58 3.89
CA SER A 93 -22.31 7.02 3.86
C SER A 93 -21.17 7.82 3.22
N TRP A 94 -20.16 7.11 2.68
CA TRP A 94 -19.03 7.75 2.04
C TRP A 94 -19.42 8.33 0.68
N GLY A 95 -19.31 9.65 0.54
CA GLY A 95 -19.67 10.38 -0.68
C GLY A 95 -18.91 11.69 -0.78
N ALA A 96 -17.60 11.68 -0.50
CA ALA A 96 -16.78 12.88 -0.58
C ALA A 96 -16.42 13.23 -2.03
N HIS A 97 -16.39 14.52 -2.34
CA HIS A 97 -15.84 15.03 -3.60
C HIS A 97 -14.32 14.91 -3.55
N LEU A 98 -13.82 13.75 -3.99
CA LEU A 98 -12.39 13.50 -4.09
C LEU A 98 -11.83 14.19 -5.34
N ARG A 99 -10.58 14.65 -5.25
CA ARG A 99 -9.82 15.03 -6.44
C ARG A 99 -9.68 13.79 -7.33
N MET A 100 -10.04 13.93 -8.60
CA MET A 100 -9.89 12.84 -9.57
C MET A 100 -8.41 12.64 -9.88
N PHE A 101 -7.93 11.42 -9.66
CA PHE A 101 -6.62 10.96 -10.10
C PHE A 101 -6.79 9.99 -11.27
N PRO A 102 -5.90 10.00 -12.27
CA PRO A 102 -5.98 9.06 -13.37
C PRO A 102 -5.92 7.62 -12.86
N GLU A 103 -6.74 6.76 -13.46
CA GLU A 103 -6.72 5.32 -13.16
C GLU A 103 -5.37 4.73 -13.61
N LEU A 104 -4.56 4.30 -12.65
CA LEU A 104 -3.31 3.60 -12.92
C LEU A 104 -3.61 2.17 -13.38
N ARG A 105 -3.22 1.85 -14.62
CA ARG A 105 -3.34 0.50 -15.19
C ARG A 105 -1.96 -0.13 -15.25
N PHE A 106 -1.70 -1.08 -14.37
CA PHE A 106 -0.49 -1.88 -14.39
C PHE A 106 -0.78 -3.19 -15.11
N SER A 107 -0.12 -3.41 -16.24
CA SER A 107 -0.06 -4.71 -16.89
C SER A 107 1.26 -5.37 -16.53
N TYR A 108 1.22 -6.64 -16.14
CA TYR A 108 2.44 -7.41 -16.04
C TYR A 108 3.06 -7.54 -17.43
N GLN A 109 4.23 -6.96 -17.62
CA GLN A 109 5.03 -7.16 -18.81
C GLN A 109 5.95 -8.34 -18.52
N GLN A 110 5.74 -9.45 -19.23
CA GLN A 110 6.72 -10.54 -19.23
C GLN A 110 8.02 -10.00 -19.82
N ASP A 111 9.12 -10.29 -19.15
CA ASP A 111 10.44 -10.08 -19.75
C ASP A 111 10.53 -10.96 -21.01
N GLU A 112 11.16 -10.46 -22.06
CA GLU A 112 11.35 -11.22 -23.30
C GLU A 112 12.26 -12.44 -23.08
N ARG A 113 13.16 -12.33 -22.10
CA ARG A 113 14.18 -13.36 -21.81
C ARG A 113 14.25 -13.69 -20.32
N PRO A 114 13.16 -14.22 -19.74
CA PRO A 114 13.09 -14.51 -18.31
C PRO A 114 14.19 -15.49 -17.86
N GLU A 115 14.68 -16.34 -18.76
CA GLU A 115 15.75 -17.29 -18.51
C GLU A 115 17.07 -16.62 -18.07
N GLU A 116 17.37 -15.40 -18.52
CA GLU A 116 18.59 -14.68 -18.12
C GLU A 116 18.63 -14.39 -16.62
N PHE A 117 17.47 -14.21 -15.99
CA PHE A 117 17.38 -14.02 -14.55
C PHE A 117 17.13 -15.34 -13.82
N PHE A 118 16.13 -16.11 -14.25
CA PHE A 118 15.69 -17.30 -13.50
C PHE A 118 16.69 -18.45 -13.55
N VAL A 119 17.38 -18.66 -14.69
CA VAL A 119 18.33 -19.78 -14.81
C VAL A 119 19.53 -19.57 -13.87
N PRO A 120 20.24 -18.43 -13.88
CA PRO A 120 21.33 -18.21 -12.92
C PRO A 120 20.87 -18.21 -11.46
N TYR A 121 19.68 -17.67 -11.18
CA TYR A 121 19.15 -17.61 -9.82
C TYR A 121 18.84 -19.01 -9.25
N VAL A 122 18.12 -19.84 -10.01
CA VAL A 122 17.78 -21.21 -9.60
C VAL A 122 19.05 -22.04 -9.43
N TRP A 123 20.00 -21.95 -10.37
CA TRP A 123 21.30 -22.63 -10.23
C TRP A 123 22.10 -22.13 -9.03
N GLY A 124 22.02 -20.84 -8.70
CA GLY A 124 22.60 -20.27 -7.49
C GLY A 124 22.01 -20.90 -6.22
N ILE A 125 20.69 -21.08 -6.15
CA ILE A 125 20.02 -21.77 -5.04
C ILE A 125 20.48 -23.23 -4.95
N VAL A 126 20.48 -23.95 -6.08
CA VAL A 126 20.91 -25.35 -6.13
C VAL A 126 22.36 -25.49 -5.66
N LEU A 127 23.27 -24.65 -6.15
CA LEU A 127 24.68 -24.69 -5.75
C LEU A 127 24.86 -24.43 -4.25
N SER A 128 24.09 -23.52 -3.67
CA SER A 128 24.20 -23.13 -2.26
C SER A 128 23.51 -24.09 -1.29
N HIS A 129 22.44 -24.77 -1.71
CA HIS A 129 21.59 -25.54 -0.79
C HIS A 129 21.46 -27.03 -1.12
N ALA A 130 21.93 -27.52 -2.27
CA ALA A 130 21.78 -28.93 -2.63
C ALA A 130 22.74 -29.88 -1.87
N GLY A 131 23.65 -29.34 -1.04
CA GLY A 131 24.65 -30.15 -0.33
C GLY A 131 25.66 -30.83 -1.26
N LEU A 132 25.73 -30.39 -2.52
CA LEU A 132 26.60 -30.95 -3.53
C LEU A 132 27.95 -30.21 -3.52
N THR A 133 29.05 -30.94 -3.37
CA THR A 133 30.41 -30.38 -3.40
C THR A 133 30.86 -30.13 -4.85
N TRP A 134 30.24 -29.17 -5.53
CA TRP A 134 30.70 -28.74 -6.86
C TRP A 134 31.92 -27.85 -6.72
N ASN A 135 32.92 -28.02 -7.58
CA ASN A 135 34.02 -27.06 -7.70
C ASN A 135 33.54 -25.87 -8.55
N PRO A 136 33.37 -24.67 -7.98
CA PRO A 136 32.83 -23.52 -8.72
C PRO A 136 33.70 -23.10 -9.90
N GLN A 137 35.01 -23.37 -9.84
CA GLN A 137 35.98 -22.99 -10.89
C GLN A 137 35.91 -23.88 -12.14
N ARG A 138 35.13 -24.96 -12.11
CA ARG A 138 34.95 -25.88 -13.24
C ARG A 138 33.52 -25.90 -13.78
N LEU A 139 32.64 -25.06 -13.23
CA LEU A 139 31.29 -24.90 -13.76
C LEU A 139 31.37 -24.06 -15.04
N VAL A 140 31.03 -24.69 -16.17
CA VAL A 140 30.79 -23.99 -17.43
C VAL A 140 29.28 -23.76 -17.49
N LEU A 141 28.87 -22.50 -17.41
CA LEU A 141 27.49 -22.06 -17.60
C LEU A 141 27.27 -21.71 -19.07
#